data_AF-T5KS77-F1
#
_entry.id   AF-T5KS77-F1
#
_cell.length_a   1.000
_cell.length_b   1.000
_cell.length_c   1.000
_cell.angle_alpha   90.00
_cell.angle_beta   90.00
_cell.angle_gamma   90.00
#
_symmetry.space_group_name_H-M   'P 1'
#
loop_
_entity.id
_entity.type
_entity.pdbx_description
1 polymer ?
#
loop_
_entity_poly.entity_id
_entity_poly.type
_entity_poly.pdbx_seq_one_letter_code
_entity_poly.pdbx_strand_id
1 'polypeptide(L)'
;MALDDILRQVPIDDIAEKLGVSRDEAKVAVEQGGAVLLGGLAQNAKTDEGSAAIQNALKKHEGSAGAAKVDDIDQADGGKIVAHILGSKEKEVTKELTESKATPGIDFGKLLPILAPIVMGLIANASKDKAAKADAGAESSGGIGDLIGGILGGGDKGGSAGGGIGDVIGGLLGGGSNGASGGGIDLGGILGGLFGGKK
;
A
#
# COMPACT_ATOMS: atom_id res chain seq x y z
N MET A 1 -3.67 0.04 8.60
CA MET A 1 -4.70 -0.99 8.31
C MET A 1 -4.37 -1.81 7.06
N ALA A 2 -4.37 -1.28 5.83
CA ALA A 2 -4.03 -2.12 4.65
C ALA A 2 -2.60 -2.70 4.68
N LEU A 3 -1.63 -1.91 5.13
CA LEU A 3 -0.24 -2.34 5.28
C LEU A 3 -0.06 -3.37 6.41
N ASP A 4 -0.80 -3.21 7.51
CA ASP A 4 -0.79 -4.16 8.63
C ASP A 4 -1.33 -5.54 8.21
N ASP A 5 -2.37 -5.59 7.37
CA ASP A 5 -2.89 -6.85 6.83
C ASP A 5 -1.88 -7.52 5.88
N ILE A 6 -1.17 -6.74 5.05
CA ILE A 6 -0.05 -7.23 4.25
C ILE A 6 1.01 -7.85 5.16
N LEU A 7 1.42 -7.15 6.21
CA LEU A 7 2.46 -7.63 7.14
C LEU A 7 2.05 -8.89 7.92
N ARG A 8 0.75 -9.11 8.14
CA ARG A 8 0.22 -10.32 8.81
C ARG A 8 0.16 -11.53 7.89
N GLN A 9 -0.04 -11.30 6.60
CA GLN A 9 -0.27 -12.34 5.61
C GLN A 9 0.99 -12.70 4.81
N VAL A 10 2.02 -11.85 4.87
CA VAL A 10 3.34 -12.09 4.28
C VAL A 10 4.22 -12.88 5.26
N PRO A 11 4.86 -13.98 4.84
CA PRO A 11 5.81 -14.72 5.67
C PRO A 11 7.14 -13.97 5.77
N ILE A 12 7.20 -12.94 6.64
CA ILE A 12 8.38 -12.06 6.81
C ILE A 12 9.64 -12.86 7.16
N ASP A 13 9.50 -13.92 7.96
CA ASP A 13 10.63 -14.78 8.34
C ASP A 13 11.23 -15.51 7.13
N ASP A 14 10.40 -16.16 6.32
CA ASP A 14 10.87 -16.85 5.10
C ASP A 14 11.47 -15.84 4.11
N ILE A 15 10.93 -14.61 4.01
CA ILE A 15 11.51 -13.54 3.17
C ILE A 15 12.89 -13.13 3.68
N ALA A 16 13.03 -12.92 5.00
CA ALA A 16 14.29 -12.57 5.62
C ALA A 16 15.37 -13.64 5.35
N GLU A 17 15.01 -14.92 5.48
CA GLU A 17 15.90 -16.04 5.18
C GLU A 17 16.29 -16.11 3.70
N LYS A 18 15.33 -15.93 2.77
CA LYS A 18 15.59 -15.96 1.33
C LYS A 18 16.45 -14.79 0.86
N LEU A 19 16.33 -13.64 1.50
CA LEU A 19 17.09 -12.43 1.18
C LEU A 19 18.40 -12.32 1.98
N GLY A 20 18.58 -13.13 3.03
CA GLY A 20 19.77 -13.10 3.88
C GLY A 20 19.87 -11.84 4.74
N VAL A 21 18.73 -11.27 5.14
CA VAL A 21 18.65 -10.02 5.91
C VAL A 21 17.94 -10.25 7.25
N SER A 22 17.97 -9.25 8.13
CA SER A 22 17.25 -9.31 9.40
C SER A 22 15.74 -9.24 9.19
N ARG A 23 14.96 -9.82 10.11
CA ARG A 23 13.49 -9.72 10.08
C ARG A 23 12.99 -8.28 9.97
N ASP A 24 13.62 -7.35 10.70
CA ASP A 24 13.28 -5.93 10.67
C ASP A 24 13.57 -5.29 9.30
N GLU A 25 14.68 -5.64 8.66
CA GLU A 25 15.03 -5.16 7.32
C GLU A 25 14.06 -5.71 6.26
N ALA A 26 13.74 -7.00 6.35
CA ALA A 26 12.73 -7.63 5.50
C ALA A 26 11.37 -6.95 5.67
N LYS A 27 10.97 -6.63 6.90
CA LYS A 27 9.72 -5.91 7.19
C LYS A 27 9.69 -4.55 6.49
N VAL A 28 10.74 -3.74 6.65
CA VAL A 28 10.84 -2.41 5.99
C VAL A 28 10.77 -2.55 4.47
N ALA A 29 11.43 -3.55 3.89
CA ALA A 29 11.38 -3.77 2.45
C ALA A 29 10.01 -4.26 1.96
N VAL A 30 9.33 -5.09 2.74
CA VAL A 30 7.94 -5.50 2.46
C VAL A 30 7.00 -4.29 2.49
N GLU A 31 7.20 -3.37 3.44
CA GLU A 31 6.42 -2.14 3.52
C GLU A 31 6.64 -1.25 2.28
N GLN A 32 7.89 -1.05 1.88
CA GLN A 32 8.24 -0.24 0.70
C GLN A 32 7.78 -0.89 -0.61
N GLY A 33 8.06 -2.18 -0.79
CA GLY A 33 7.65 -2.95 -1.98
C GLY A 33 6.13 -3.02 -2.08
N GLY A 34 5.43 -3.25 -0.97
CA GLY A 34 3.97 -3.25 -0.90
C GLY A 34 3.38 -1.89 -1.28
N ALA A 35 3.93 -0.78 -0.77
CA ALA A 35 3.48 0.57 -1.12
C ALA A 35 3.65 0.87 -2.62
N VAL A 36 4.79 0.47 -3.19
CA VAL A 36 5.06 0.62 -4.63
C VAL A 36 4.09 -0.19 -5.48
N LEU A 37 3.85 -1.46 -5.13
CA LEU A 37 2.90 -2.31 -5.85
C LEU A 37 1.49 -1.75 -5.77
N LEU A 38 1.08 -1.26 -4.60
CA LEU A 38 -0.23 -0.66 -4.40
C LEU A 38 -0.39 0.66 -5.18
N GLY A 39 0.68 1.47 -5.24
CA GLY A 39 0.72 2.68 -6.07
C GLY A 39 0.64 2.39 -7.57
N GLY A 40 1.36 1.38 -8.05
CA GLY A 40 1.27 0.92 -9.44
C GLY A 40 -0.11 0.40 -9.80
N LEU A 41 -0.72 -0.40 -8.91
CA LEU A 41 -2.08 -0.89 -9.07
C LEU A 41 -3.10 0.24 -9.11
N ALA A 42 -2.98 1.21 -8.19
CA ALA A 42 -3.84 2.39 -8.17
C ALA A 42 -3.70 3.21 -9.46
N GLN A 43 -2.49 3.31 -10.02
CA GLN A 43 -2.26 4.01 -11.28
C GLN A 43 -2.88 3.28 -12.48
N ASN A 44 -2.75 1.96 -12.55
CA ASN A 44 -3.36 1.14 -13.60
C ASN A 44 -4.88 1.12 -13.49
N ALA A 45 -5.44 1.11 -12.27
CA ALA A 45 -6.87 1.09 -12.05
C ALA A 45 -7.57 2.41 -12.45
N LYS A 46 -6.83 3.47 -12.80
CA LYS A 46 -7.39 4.73 -13.33
C LYS A 46 -7.87 4.63 -14.77
N THR A 47 -7.44 3.61 -15.52
CA THR A 47 -7.90 3.38 -16.89
C THR A 47 -8.86 2.19 -16.94
N ASP A 48 -9.80 2.21 -17.88
CA ASP A 48 -10.74 1.10 -18.08
C ASP A 48 -10.00 -0.21 -18.42
N GLU A 49 -8.94 -0.12 -19.22
CA GLU A 49 -8.11 -1.26 -19.62
C GLU A 49 -7.35 -1.84 -18.43
N GLY A 50 -6.71 -0.99 -17.62
CA GLY A 50 -5.94 -1.44 -16.47
C GLY A 50 -6.83 -1.99 -15.36
N SER A 51 -8.00 -1.37 -15.11
CA SER A 51 -8.98 -1.89 -14.17
C SER A 51 -9.54 -3.26 -14.60
N ALA A 52 -9.87 -3.46 -15.88
CA ALA A 52 -10.29 -4.75 -16.42
C ALA A 52 -9.19 -5.83 -16.31
N ALA A 53 -7.94 -5.44 -16.55
CA ALA A 53 -6.81 -6.36 -16.43
C ALA A 53 -6.55 -6.76 -14.97
N ILE A 54 -6.62 -5.80 -14.04
CA ILE A 54 -6.56 -6.08 -12.60
C ILE A 54 -7.72 -7.00 -12.20
N GLN A 55 -8.94 -6.75 -12.66
CA GLN A 55 -10.10 -7.61 -12.35
C GLN A 55 -9.87 -9.07 -12.79
N ASN A 56 -9.28 -9.26 -13.98
CA ASN A 56 -8.95 -10.60 -14.47
C ASN A 56 -7.84 -11.25 -13.65
N ALA A 57 -6.83 -10.49 -13.22
CA ALA A 57 -5.80 -10.98 -12.32
C ALA A 57 -6.39 -11.37 -10.95
N LEU A 58 -7.25 -10.53 -10.37
CA LEU A 58 -7.90 -10.81 -9.09
C LEU A 58 -8.75 -12.09 -9.14
N LYS A 59 -9.47 -12.33 -10.24
CA LYS A 59 -10.23 -13.60 -10.43
C LYS A 59 -9.31 -14.82 -10.50
N LYS A 60 -8.13 -14.70 -11.09
CA LYS A 60 -7.15 -15.81 -11.17
C LYS A 60 -6.51 -16.13 -9.82
N HIS A 61 -6.37 -15.12 -8.96
CA HIS A 61 -5.81 -15.24 -7.62
C HIS A 61 -6.88 -15.25 -6.52
N GLU A 62 -8.15 -15.39 -6.89
CA GLU A 62 -9.25 -15.44 -5.95
C GLU A 62 -9.16 -16.72 -5.10
N GLY A 63 -9.11 -16.57 -3.78
CA GLY A 63 -8.95 -17.70 -2.85
C GLY A 63 -7.51 -18.11 -2.57
N SER A 64 -6.50 -17.40 -3.10
CA SER A 64 -5.14 -17.48 -2.59
C SER A 64 -5.09 -16.76 -1.24
N ALA A 65 -5.45 -17.47 -0.16
CA ALA A 65 -5.12 -17.04 1.18
C ALA A 65 -3.59 -17.04 1.26
N GLY A 66 -2.99 -15.85 1.41
CA GLY A 66 -1.54 -15.59 1.33
C GLY A 66 -0.63 -16.77 1.64
N ALA A 67 0.39 -16.93 0.81
CA ALA A 67 1.28 -18.08 0.86
C ALA A 67 1.89 -18.27 2.26
N ALA A 68 1.74 -19.47 2.81
CA ALA A 68 2.32 -19.82 4.11
C ALA A 68 3.85 -19.80 4.05
N LYS A 69 4.43 -20.08 2.86
CA LYS A 69 5.86 -20.00 2.57
C LYS A 69 6.14 -19.27 1.27
N VAL A 70 7.34 -18.69 1.17
CA VAL A 70 7.83 -18.09 -0.08
C VAL A 70 7.91 -19.11 -1.21
N ASP A 71 8.16 -20.39 -0.91
CA ASP A 71 8.25 -21.46 -1.90
C ASP A 71 6.90 -21.88 -2.50
N ASP A 72 5.77 -21.56 -1.82
CA ASP A 72 4.43 -21.79 -2.37
C ASP A 72 4.04 -20.70 -3.39
N ILE A 73 4.87 -19.67 -3.54
CA ILE A 73 4.63 -18.54 -4.43
C ILE A 73 5.23 -18.85 -5.80
N ASP A 74 4.39 -18.82 -6.83
CA ASP A 74 4.85 -18.86 -8.21
C ASP A 74 5.55 -17.53 -8.55
N GLN A 75 6.88 -17.53 -8.46
CA GLN A 75 7.71 -16.36 -8.76
C GLN A 75 7.66 -15.97 -10.24
N ALA A 76 7.41 -16.92 -11.15
CA ALA A 76 7.30 -16.63 -12.57
C ALA A 76 6.00 -15.89 -12.87
N ASP A 77 4.92 -16.27 -12.19
CA ASP A 77 3.66 -15.53 -12.22
C ASP A 77 3.79 -14.17 -11.50
N GLY A 78 4.43 -14.15 -10.33
CA GLY A 78 4.75 -12.94 -9.58
C GLY A 78 5.49 -11.90 -10.42
N GLY A 79 6.50 -12.30 -11.20
CA GLY A 79 7.22 -11.40 -12.12
C GLY A 79 6.31 -10.80 -13.20
N LYS A 80 5.36 -11.58 -13.74
CA LYS A 80 4.37 -11.06 -14.70
C LYS A 80 3.42 -10.06 -14.07
N ILE A 81 3.01 -10.31 -12.83
CA ILE A 81 2.16 -9.38 -12.07
C ILE A 81 2.91 -8.07 -11.85
N VAL A 82 4.16 -8.12 -11.38
CA VAL A 82 4.99 -6.91 -11.20
C VAL A 82 5.13 -6.14 -12.51
N ALA A 83 5.46 -6.83 -13.61
CA ALA A 83 5.59 -6.20 -14.93
C ALA A 83 4.28 -5.57 -15.40
N HIS A 84 3.15 -6.17 -15.08
CA HIS A 84 1.85 -5.59 -15.42
C HIS A 84 1.50 -4.38 -14.54
N ILE A 85 1.78 -4.44 -13.24
CA ILE A 85 1.53 -3.38 -12.26
C ILE A 85 2.39 -2.15 -12.52
N LEU A 86 3.70 -2.35 -12.67
CA LEU A 86 4.66 -1.26 -12.81
C LEU A 86 4.89 -0.87 -14.27
N GLY A 87 4.52 -1.74 -15.22
CA GLY A 87 4.64 -1.50 -16.65
C GLY A 87 6.07 -1.14 -17.04
N SER A 88 6.23 -0.09 -17.84
CA SER A 88 7.54 0.40 -18.26
C SER A 88 8.43 0.89 -17.12
N LYS A 89 7.86 1.18 -15.93
CA LYS A 89 8.60 1.69 -14.77
C LYS A 89 9.17 0.59 -13.89
N GLU A 90 8.85 -0.68 -14.12
CA GLU A 90 9.32 -1.81 -13.31
C GLU A 90 10.84 -1.74 -13.07
N LYS A 91 11.63 -1.57 -14.12
CA LYS A 91 13.10 -1.54 -14.04
C LYS A 91 13.63 -0.34 -13.27
N GLU A 92 13.01 0.83 -13.46
CA GLU A 92 13.39 2.07 -12.77
C GLU A 92 13.08 1.96 -11.29
N VAL A 93 11.86 1.56 -10.94
CA VAL A 93 11.38 1.39 -9.57
C VAL A 93 12.16 0.31 -8.83
N THR A 94 12.41 -0.83 -9.47
CA THR A 94 13.21 -1.92 -8.88
C THR A 94 14.63 -1.46 -8.60
N LYS A 95 15.25 -0.71 -9.52
CA LYS A 95 16.59 -0.16 -9.34
C LYS A 95 16.61 0.87 -8.21
N GLU A 96 15.65 1.79 -8.18
CA GLU A 96 15.56 2.84 -7.16
C GLU A 96 15.36 2.27 -5.75
N LEU A 97 14.51 1.25 -5.60
CA LEU A 97 14.31 0.54 -4.34
C LEU A 97 15.55 -0.24 -3.91
N THR A 98 16.22 -0.92 -4.84
CA THR A 98 17.46 -1.67 -4.56
C THR A 98 18.62 -0.75 -4.18
N GLU A 99 18.68 0.45 -4.74
CA GLU A 99 19.67 1.49 -4.41
C GLU A 99 19.29 2.34 -3.18
N SER A 100 18.09 2.12 -2.61
CA SER A 100 17.59 2.87 -1.46
C SER A 100 18.45 2.64 -0.23
N LYS A 101 18.83 3.74 0.43
CA LYS A 101 19.55 3.70 1.72
C LYS A 101 18.71 3.13 2.87
N ALA A 102 17.40 3.06 2.71
CA ALA A 102 16.50 2.55 3.74
C ALA A 102 16.48 1.01 3.81
N THR A 103 16.89 0.33 2.74
CA THR A 103 16.90 -1.14 2.61
C THR A 103 18.19 -1.60 1.92
N PRO A 104 19.36 -1.29 2.52
CA PRO A 104 20.65 -1.57 1.88
C PRO A 104 20.85 -3.08 1.70
N GLY A 105 21.17 -3.50 0.48
CA GLY A 105 21.46 -4.91 0.18
C GLY A 105 20.23 -5.78 -0.11
N ILE A 106 19.02 -5.20 -0.14
CA ILE A 106 17.80 -5.93 -0.52
C ILE A 106 17.59 -5.87 -2.03
N ASP A 107 17.49 -7.03 -2.65
CA ASP A 107 17.19 -7.18 -4.08
C ASP A 107 15.67 -7.13 -4.32
N PHE A 108 15.16 -5.95 -4.70
CA PHE A 108 13.74 -5.79 -5.00
C PHE A 108 13.31 -6.54 -6.26
N GLY A 109 14.24 -6.92 -7.13
CA GLY A 109 13.95 -7.76 -8.30
C GLY A 109 13.53 -9.17 -7.90
N LYS A 110 13.90 -9.64 -6.70
CA LYS A 110 13.45 -10.91 -6.12
C LYS A 110 12.29 -10.73 -5.17
N LEU A 111 12.27 -9.64 -4.41
CA LEU A 111 11.22 -9.37 -3.45
C LEU A 111 9.88 -9.02 -4.12
N LEU A 112 9.88 -8.18 -5.15
CA LEU A 112 8.62 -7.76 -5.79
C LEU A 112 7.82 -8.92 -6.38
N PRO A 113 8.42 -9.90 -7.09
CA PRO A 113 7.71 -11.09 -7.55
C PRO A 113 7.12 -11.94 -6.42
N ILE A 114 7.74 -11.94 -5.24
CA ILE A 114 7.21 -12.65 -4.06
C ILE A 114 6.01 -11.90 -3.48
N LEU A 115 6.10 -10.57 -3.40
CA LEU A 115 5.05 -9.73 -2.82
C LEU A 115 3.82 -9.59 -3.72
N ALA A 116 4.00 -9.56 -5.03
CA ALA A 116 2.93 -9.24 -5.97
C ALA A 116 1.73 -10.21 -5.90
N PRO A 117 1.90 -11.54 -5.88
CA PRO A 117 0.80 -12.49 -5.69
C PRO A 117 0.08 -12.32 -4.34
N ILE A 118 0.81 -11.98 -3.26
CA ILE A 118 0.25 -11.81 -1.92
C ILE A 118 -0.64 -10.55 -1.88
N VAL A 119 -0.14 -9.42 -2.41
CA VAL A 119 -0.90 -8.17 -2.51
C VAL A 119 -2.16 -8.37 -3.36
N MET A 120 -2.04 -9.08 -4.49
CA MET A 120 -3.20 -9.44 -5.32
C MET A 120 -4.21 -10.31 -4.58
N GLY A 121 -3.76 -11.35 -3.86
CA GLY A 121 -4.64 -12.22 -3.07
C GLY A 121 -5.37 -11.45 -1.96
N LEU A 122 -4.69 -10.52 -1.29
CA LEU A 122 -5.29 -9.63 -0.30
C LEU A 122 -6.38 -8.73 -0.90
N ILE A 123 -6.12 -8.10 -2.04
CA ILE A 123 -7.10 -7.25 -2.72
C ILE A 123 -8.27 -8.08 -3.23
N ALA A 124 -8.01 -9.29 -3.76
CA ALA A 124 -9.03 -10.20 -4.25
C ALA A 124 -9.94 -10.63 -3.09
N ASN A 125 -9.36 -11.00 -1.95
CA ASN A 125 -10.11 -11.38 -0.77
C ASN A 125 -10.88 -10.18 -0.17
N ALA A 126 -10.27 -9.00 -0.07
CA ALA A 126 -10.95 -7.79 0.39
C ALA A 126 -12.12 -7.39 -0.53
N SER A 127 -11.97 -7.58 -1.85
CA SER A 127 -13.04 -7.35 -2.83
C SER A 127 -14.17 -8.36 -2.66
N LYS A 128 -13.83 -9.63 -2.41
CA LYS A 128 -14.79 -10.70 -2.15
C LYS A 128 -15.54 -10.50 -0.83
N ASP A 129 -14.85 -10.17 0.25
CA ASP A 129 -15.46 -9.84 1.55
C ASP A 129 -16.41 -8.65 1.44
N LYS A 130 -16.05 -7.64 0.63
CA LYS A 130 -16.93 -6.50 0.36
C LYS A 130 -18.14 -6.88 -0.51
N ALA A 131 -17.95 -7.74 -1.51
CA ALA A 131 -19.03 -8.28 -2.34
C ALA A 131 -19.98 -9.17 -1.52
N ALA A 132 -19.46 -9.97 -0.58
CA ALA A 132 -20.25 -10.80 0.32
C ALA A 132 -21.07 -9.95 1.31
N LYS A 133 -20.60 -8.76 1.68
CA LYS A 133 -21.38 -7.76 2.44
C LYS A 133 -22.38 -6.96 1.60
N ALA A 134 -22.23 -6.91 0.28
CA ALA A 134 -23.12 -6.16 -0.62
C ALA A 134 -24.48 -6.82 -0.87
N ASP A 135 -24.65 -8.09 -0.46
CA ASP A 135 -25.95 -8.78 -0.42
C ASP A 135 -26.97 -8.09 0.54
N ALA A 136 -26.51 -7.12 1.34
CA ALA A 136 -27.34 -6.26 2.19
C ALA A 136 -27.70 -4.89 1.54
N GLY A 137 -27.77 -4.79 0.21
CA GLY A 137 -28.54 -3.73 -0.46
C GLY A 137 -27.80 -2.47 -0.91
N ALA A 138 -26.51 -2.55 -1.24
CA ALA A 138 -25.79 -1.44 -1.87
C ALA A 138 -25.13 -1.89 -3.18
N GLU A 139 -25.65 -1.38 -4.30
CA GLU A 139 -25.03 -1.51 -5.63
C GLU A 139 -23.60 -0.96 -5.57
N SER A 140 -22.62 -1.87 -5.61
CA SER A 140 -21.21 -1.52 -5.65
C SER A 140 -20.87 -0.99 -7.05
N SER A 141 -21.20 0.28 -7.30
CA SER A 141 -20.88 1.00 -8.54
C SER A 141 -19.49 1.65 -8.55
N GLY A 142 -18.64 1.36 -7.55
CA GLY A 142 -17.26 1.85 -7.48
C GLY A 142 -16.31 0.87 -8.15
N GLY A 143 -15.50 1.36 -9.09
CA GLY A 143 -14.52 0.53 -9.79
C GLY A 143 -13.44 -0.02 -8.85
N ILE A 144 -12.61 -0.93 -9.35
CA ILE A 144 -11.45 -1.45 -8.60
C ILE A 144 -10.50 -0.32 -8.15
N GLY A 145 -10.42 0.77 -8.92
CA GLY A 145 -9.70 1.98 -8.54
C GLY A 145 -10.25 2.63 -7.27
N ASP A 146 -11.57 2.66 -7.08
CA ASP A 146 -12.20 3.19 -5.87
C ASP A 146 -12.01 2.26 -4.67
N LEU A 147 -11.96 0.94 -4.91
CA LEU A 147 -11.65 -0.03 -3.86
C LEU A 147 -10.20 0.09 -3.39
N ILE A 148 -9.25 0.14 -4.33
CA ILE A 148 -7.83 0.33 -4.02
C ILE A 148 -7.60 1.71 -3.41
N GLY A 149 -8.23 2.75 -3.95
CA GLY A 149 -8.21 4.10 -3.42
C GLY A 149 -8.80 4.21 -2.02
N GLY A 150 -9.88 3.46 -1.72
CA GLY A 150 -10.47 3.39 -0.38
C GLY A 150 -9.61 2.59 0.61
N ILE A 151 -8.89 1.56 0.14
CA ILE A 151 -7.93 0.79 0.95
C ILE A 151 -6.68 1.63 1.26
N LEU A 152 -6.19 2.39 0.27
CA LEU A 152 -5.00 3.23 0.39
C LEU A 152 -5.28 4.57 1.10
N GLY A 153 -6.45 5.14 0.88
CA GLY A 153 -6.87 6.46 1.37
C GLY A 153 -7.72 6.45 2.63
N GLY A 154 -8.10 5.29 3.15
CA GLY A 154 -8.96 5.19 4.33
C GLY A 154 -10.43 5.32 3.97
N GLY A 155 -11.12 4.18 3.98
CA GLY A 155 -12.56 4.14 3.97
C GLY A 155 -13.09 4.56 5.34
N ASP A 156 -13.40 5.84 5.52
CA ASP A 156 -14.32 6.30 6.55
C ASP A 156 -15.09 7.55 6.09
N LYS A 157 -16.10 7.34 5.23
CA LYS A 157 -17.34 8.15 5.32
C LYS A 157 -18.17 7.52 6.43
N GLY A 158 -17.74 7.71 7.69
CA GLY A 158 -18.29 6.94 8.80
C GLY A 158 -17.89 7.36 10.22
N GLY A 159 -17.07 8.39 10.42
CA GLY A 159 -16.99 9.12 11.69
C GLY A 159 -15.76 8.83 12.56
N SER A 160 -15.26 9.91 13.15
CA SER A 160 -14.29 10.00 14.25
C SER A 160 -12.86 9.43 14.06
N ALA A 161 -11.94 10.39 13.88
CA ALA A 161 -10.59 10.42 14.47
C ALA A 161 -9.62 9.25 14.21
N GLY A 162 -8.64 9.48 13.33
CA GLY A 162 -7.38 8.72 13.32
C GLY A 162 -6.62 8.86 12.00
N GLY A 163 -5.49 9.59 12.03
CA GLY A 163 -4.67 9.91 10.86
C GLY A 163 -4.33 8.70 10.00
N GLY A 164 -4.68 8.77 8.72
CA GLY A 164 -4.39 7.76 7.72
C GLY A 164 -3.03 7.98 7.04
N ILE A 165 -2.50 6.92 6.44
CA ILE A 165 -1.26 6.93 5.64
C ILE A 165 -1.38 7.91 4.45
N GLY A 166 -2.60 8.19 3.98
CA GLY A 166 -2.88 9.22 2.98
C GLY A 166 -2.55 10.66 3.42
N ASP A 167 -2.67 10.99 4.71
CA ASP A 167 -2.26 12.30 5.25
C ASP A 167 -0.74 12.41 5.36
N VAL A 168 -0.07 11.30 5.68
CA VAL A 168 1.41 11.27 5.78
C VAL A 168 2.05 11.29 4.40
N ILE A 169 1.53 10.51 3.44
CA ILE A 169 2.02 10.51 2.06
C ILE A 169 1.57 11.77 1.31
N GLY A 170 0.35 12.27 1.55
CA GLY A 170 -0.13 13.54 1.00
C GLY A 170 0.64 14.75 1.56
N GLY A 171 0.98 14.73 2.85
CA GLY A 171 1.80 15.77 3.48
C GLY A 171 3.28 15.72 3.10
N LEU A 172 3.81 14.55 2.74
CA LEU A 172 5.22 14.36 2.35
C LEU A 172 5.45 14.51 0.83
N LEU A 173 4.52 14.01 0.00
CA LEU A 173 4.61 13.98 -1.46
C LEU A 173 3.90 15.17 -2.13
N GLY A 174 3.01 15.85 -1.41
CA GLY A 174 2.28 17.05 -1.84
C GLY A 174 2.89 18.35 -1.34
N GLY A 175 4.22 18.42 -1.21
CA GLY A 175 4.95 19.65 -0.88
C GLY A 175 4.93 20.64 -2.04
N GLY A 176 3.79 21.28 -2.31
CA GLY A 176 3.62 22.18 -3.44
C GLY A 176 2.41 23.11 -3.30
N SER A 177 2.48 24.01 -2.33
CA SER A 177 1.84 25.34 -2.30
C SER A 177 0.31 25.45 -2.22
N ASN A 178 -0.10 26.41 -1.37
CA ASN A 178 -1.44 26.90 -1.01
C ASN A 178 -2.20 25.96 -0.06
N GLY A 179 -2.51 26.32 1.18
CA GLY A 179 -2.72 27.64 1.75
C GLY A 179 -4.14 27.70 2.33
N ALA A 180 -4.20 27.99 3.63
CA ALA A 180 -5.36 28.33 4.46
C ALA A 180 -6.09 27.20 5.22
N SER A 181 -6.18 27.45 6.54
CA SER A 181 -7.04 26.85 7.57
C SER A 181 -6.80 25.39 7.91
N GLY A 182 -6.44 25.00 9.12
CA GLY A 182 -6.45 25.68 10.40
C GLY A 182 -6.45 24.61 11.50
N GLY A 183 -5.75 24.86 12.61
CA GLY A 183 -5.68 23.93 13.74
C GLY A 183 -4.28 23.48 14.12
N GLY A 184 -3.26 24.30 13.87
CA GLY A 184 -1.98 24.19 14.57
C GLY A 184 -2.14 24.70 16.00
N ILE A 185 -1.57 23.95 16.95
CA ILE A 185 -1.42 24.34 18.35
C ILE A 185 -0.87 25.77 18.38
N ASP A 186 -1.65 26.67 18.96
CA ASP A 186 -1.36 28.09 19.02
C ASP A 186 -0.22 28.35 20.03
N LEU A 187 1.01 28.11 19.56
CA LEU A 187 2.24 28.45 20.27
C LEU A 187 2.44 29.98 20.40
N GLY A 188 1.61 30.77 19.71
CA GLY A 188 1.53 32.22 19.88
C GLY A 188 0.77 32.63 21.15
N GLY A 189 -0.27 31.89 21.53
CA GLY A 189 -1.03 32.10 22.77
C GLY A 189 -0.28 31.72 24.04
N ILE A 190 0.62 30.73 23.98
CA ILE A 190 1.38 30.25 25.16
C ILE A 190 2.52 31.20 25.53
N LEU A 191 3.09 31.94 24.57
CA LEU A 191 4.12 32.95 24.85
C LEU A 191 3.56 34.30 25.31
N GLY A 192 2.26 34.57 25.09
CA GLY A 192 1.60 35.78 25.57
C GLY A 192 1.17 35.75 27.04
N GLY A 193 1.00 34.56 27.63
CA GLY A 193 0.48 34.39 28.99
C GLY A 193 1.50 34.49 30.13
N LEU A 194 2.81 34.48 29.83
CA LEU A 194 3.86 34.42 30.86
C LEU A 194 4.55 35.77 31.13
N PHE A 195 4.29 36.81 30.33
CA PHE A 195 4.92 38.13 30.49
C PHE A 195 3.97 39.26 30.94
N GLY A 196 2.69 38.97 31.17
CA GLY A 196 1.68 39.94 31.60
C GLY A 196 1.66 40.19 33.12
N GLY A 197 2.81 40.47 33.72
CA GLY A 197 2.91 40.88 35.12
C GLY A 197 3.25 42.37 35.23
N LYS A 198 2.37 43.12 35.92
CA LYS A 198 2.62 44.41 36.59
C LYS A 198 2.21 45.70 35.85
N LYS A 199 0.97 46.14 36.07
CA LYS A 199 0.63 47.31 36.92
C LYS A 199 -0.89 47.49 37.00
#